data_AF-A0A924JAW6-F1
#
_entry.id   AF-A0A924JAW6-F1
#
_cell.length_a   1.000
_cell.length_b   1.000
_cell.length_c   1.000
_cell.angle_alpha   90.00
_cell.angle_beta   90.00
_cell.angle_gamma   90.00
#
_symmetry.space_group_name_H-M   'P 1'
#
loop_
_entity.id
_entity.type
_entity.pdbx_description
1 polymer ?
#
loop_
_entity_poly.entity_id
_entity_poly.type
_entity_poly.pdbx_seq_one_letter_code
_entity_poly.pdbx_strand_id
1 'polypeptide(L)'
;MVVALLWLFTASAAAQLAVDGQLAFQSANRATPENPRVSTADTRPVIASGRTTFEPTQHGFKFSNGFQSEFLDARSGGLCGGMAYAALDYFKARRAVPTQYWKPANGTPLYNYIYDRQRHSLENSADKWAEFGSNVFGHRNREFFNWGLQQTNGGRVAELKSEIDQSRPVPLGLYKGGTGSTGDHQVLAIGYELGDRPESLVILIYDSNHPGKTMELVPDVAQGHYRYRVSPYNETWMAYYVDRKHQAYPLPAVTNYEFANGGLVKNLLLRLHTGIDDLRGGNDNINLTISYRTRPPQVLNNINQGGNWIQKYEEWVPITLARPVSRDEIMNLTFNCTFGGGIGGDNWDMQALTVKVLDGSEGQDRVLFNRGGTEANPLFRFTGDRLPFTAQTRAGLRPYTVKITTGGDDLRDGSQAFFRLNYRNGNKSQEFPLNGSTQWNNFSTQTVVADLGASITPEMIFGITIRHDGEPRRFPDGYDNWDIGRVQVMDEGGTVLLDKSGTPLIRFTGAQREQFWRR
;
A
#
# COMPACT_ATOMS: atom_id res chain seq x y z
N MET A 1 30.27 23.44 5.10
CA MET A 1 30.28 22.27 6.01
C MET A 1 29.05 21.38 5.84
N VAL A 2 27.82 21.93 5.69
CA VAL A 2 26.60 21.16 5.40
C VAL A 2 26.73 20.28 4.14
N VAL A 3 27.28 20.83 3.04
CA VAL A 3 27.49 20.10 1.77
C VAL A 3 28.41 18.87 1.92
N ALA A 4 29.41 18.90 2.81
CA ALA A 4 30.36 17.80 2.98
C ALA A 4 29.79 16.63 3.80
N LEU A 5 28.87 16.89 4.72
CA LEU A 5 28.13 15.85 5.45
C LEU A 5 27.08 15.19 4.57
N LEU A 6 26.43 15.93 3.66
CA LEU A 6 25.51 15.35 2.68
C LEU A 6 26.22 14.43 1.66
N TRP A 7 27.50 14.66 1.36
CA TRP A 7 28.32 13.75 0.51
C TRP A 7 28.60 12.38 1.15
N LEU A 8 28.61 12.27 2.48
CA LEU A 8 28.72 10.96 3.16
C LEU A 8 27.41 10.15 3.05
N PHE A 9 26.26 10.81 2.92
CA PHE A 9 24.96 10.17 2.72
C PHE A 9 24.72 9.74 1.26
N THR A 10 25.23 10.46 0.26
CA THR A 10 25.06 10.10 -1.17
C THR A 10 25.83 8.85 -1.57
N ALA A 11 27.00 8.58 -0.96
CA ALA A 11 27.74 7.35 -1.17
C ALA A 11 27.01 6.09 -0.67
N SER A 12 26.12 6.25 0.33
CA SER A 12 25.28 5.17 0.90
C SER A 12 24.10 4.79 -0.01
N ALA A 13 23.54 5.75 -0.76
CA ALA A 13 22.38 5.49 -1.62
C ALA A 13 22.74 4.76 -2.93
N ALA A 14 23.95 4.92 -3.44
CA ALA A 14 24.41 4.23 -4.65
C ALA A 14 24.56 2.70 -4.45
N ALA A 15 24.79 2.23 -3.21
CA ALA A 15 24.85 0.81 -2.87
C ALA A 15 23.45 0.14 -2.80
N GLN A 16 22.37 0.93 -2.69
CA GLN A 16 20.99 0.47 -2.60
C GLN A 16 20.49 -0.23 -3.89
N LEU A 17 21.01 0.19 -5.05
CA LEU A 17 20.54 -0.30 -6.36
C LEU A 17 20.84 -1.78 -6.62
N ALA A 18 21.79 -2.38 -5.91
CA ALA A 18 22.23 -3.76 -6.17
C ALA A 18 21.57 -4.82 -5.26
N VAL A 19 21.04 -4.44 -4.08
CA VAL A 19 20.60 -5.41 -3.05
C VAL A 19 19.07 -5.42 -2.86
N ASP A 20 18.41 -4.27 -2.95
CA ASP A 20 16.95 -4.16 -2.73
C ASP A 20 16.10 -4.83 -3.81
N GLY A 21 16.62 -4.89 -5.05
CA GLY A 21 15.98 -5.62 -6.14
C GLY A 21 15.89 -7.14 -5.91
N GLN A 22 16.71 -7.69 -5.02
CA GLN A 22 16.76 -9.13 -4.73
C GLN A 22 15.93 -9.54 -3.50
N LEU A 23 15.76 -8.65 -2.51
CA LEU A 23 15.02 -8.96 -1.27
C LEU A 23 13.50 -8.77 -1.40
N ALA A 24 13.04 -7.87 -2.27
CA ALA A 24 11.61 -7.62 -2.47
C ALA A 24 10.86 -8.77 -3.19
N PHE A 25 11.56 -9.71 -3.83
CA PHE A 25 10.97 -10.84 -4.55
C PHE A 25 10.95 -12.17 -3.77
N GLN A 26 11.58 -12.25 -2.59
CA GLN A 26 11.63 -13.50 -1.81
C GLN A 26 10.63 -13.57 -0.64
N SER A 27 9.95 -12.48 -0.28
CA SER A 27 9.05 -12.45 0.89
C SER A 27 7.63 -12.98 0.64
N ALA A 28 7.35 -13.55 -0.53
CA ALA A 28 6.01 -14.01 -0.88
C ALA A 28 5.77 -15.53 -0.79
N ASN A 29 6.75 -16.37 -0.39
CA ASN A 29 6.50 -17.81 -0.29
C ASN A 29 7.22 -18.51 0.89
N ARG A 30 6.39 -19.05 1.79
CA ARG A 30 6.63 -20.09 2.82
C ARG A 30 7.62 -19.78 3.96
N ALA A 31 7.06 -19.67 5.17
CA ALA A 31 7.32 -20.62 6.25
C ALA A 31 6.19 -20.55 7.29
N THR A 32 5.61 -21.70 7.63
CA THR A 32 4.79 -21.91 8.82
C THR A 32 5.60 -21.58 10.07
N PRO A 33 5.04 -20.92 11.10
CA PRO A 33 5.77 -20.57 12.30
C PRO A 33 6.02 -21.83 13.15
N GLU A 34 7.26 -22.33 13.16
CA GLU A 34 7.71 -23.16 14.27
C GLU A 34 7.90 -22.26 15.50
N ASN A 35 7.25 -22.65 16.58
CA ASN A 35 7.23 -21.96 17.87
C ASN A 35 8.64 -22.00 18.51
N PRO A 36 9.38 -20.88 18.61
CA PRO A 36 10.64 -20.90 19.32
C PRO A 36 10.35 -21.07 20.81
N ARG A 37 10.99 -22.07 21.43
CA ARG A 37 10.91 -22.33 22.86
C ARG A 37 11.15 -21.03 23.63
N VAL A 38 10.14 -20.61 24.38
CA VAL A 38 10.22 -19.55 25.38
C VAL A 38 11.30 -19.94 26.38
N SER A 39 12.48 -19.33 26.26
CA SER A 39 13.46 -19.30 27.34
C SER A 39 12.81 -18.57 28.51
N THR A 40 12.65 -19.30 29.61
CA THR A 40 12.12 -18.82 30.89
C THR A 40 12.72 -17.47 31.26
N ALA A 41 11.85 -16.54 31.65
CA ALA A 41 12.16 -15.19 32.08
C ALA A 41 13.44 -15.13 32.95
N ASP A 42 14.43 -14.41 32.45
CA ASP A 42 15.61 -13.99 33.19
C ASP A 42 15.16 -12.94 34.23
N THR A 43 14.51 -13.39 35.31
CA THR A 43 14.07 -12.54 36.42
C THR A 43 15.29 -12.15 37.26
N ARG A 44 16.13 -11.26 36.72
CA ARG A 44 17.21 -10.61 37.47
C ARG A 44 16.64 -9.43 38.25
N PRO A 45 17.17 -9.13 39.44
CA PRO A 45 16.68 -8.02 40.25
C PRO A 45 16.89 -6.69 39.52
N VAL A 46 15.79 -5.96 39.29
CA VAL A 46 15.81 -4.57 38.84
C VAL A 46 16.21 -3.70 40.03
N ILE A 47 17.33 -2.98 39.90
CA ILE A 47 17.88 -2.11 40.93
C ILE A 47 17.43 -0.66 40.72
N ALA A 48 17.17 -0.25 39.48
CA ALA A 48 16.59 1.04 39.17
C ALA A 48 15.74 0.95 37.89
N SER A 49 14.63 1.67 37.86
CA SER A 49 13.81 1.81 36.66
C SER A 49 13.17 3.18 36.62
N GLY A 50 12.86 3.63 35.41
CA GLY A 50 12.16 4.88 35.16
C GLY A 50 11.29 4.74 33.92
N ARG A 51 10.11 5.36 33.92
CA ARG A 51 9.20 5.36 32.78
C ARG A 51 8.48 6.69 32.67
N THR A 52 8.36 7.17 31.45
CA THR A 52 7.60 8.38 31.11
C THR A 52 6.12 8.04 30.96
N THR A 53 5.26 9.06 30.82
CA THR A 53 3.83 8.85 30.50
C THR A 53 3.57 8.64 29.01
N PHE A 54 4.60 8.55 28.17
CA PHE A 54 4.43 8.27 26.75
C PHE A 54 4.07 6.80 26.54
N GLU A 55 2.80 6.56 26.21
CA GLU A 55 2.30 5.27 25.75
C GLU A 55 2.27 5.16 24.21
N PRO A 56 2.99 4.20 23.58
CA PRO A 56 3.00 3.99 22.13
C PRO A 56 1.61 3.83 21.49
N THR A 57 0.70 3.14 22.16
CA THR A 57 -0.67 2.91 21.70
C THR A 57 -1.50 4.19 21.65
N GLN A 58 -1.15 5.22 22.43
CA GLN A 58 -1.88 6.48 22.49
C GLN A 58 -1.15 7.59 21.73
N HIS A 59 0.13 7.80 22.04
CA HIS A 59 0.92 8.93 21.57
C HIS A 59 1.78 8.65 20.32
N GLY A 60 1.96 7.37 19.95
CA GLY A 60 2.63 7.00 18.70
C GLY A 60 1.69 7.04 17.49
N PHE A 61 2.22 7.34 16.31
CA PHE A 61 1.48 7.21 15.05
C PHE A 61 0.98 5.76 14.84
N LYS A 62 -0.16 5.60 14.18
CA LYS A 62 -0.81 4.29 13.97
C LYS A 62 -0.43 3.61 12.65
N PHE A 63 0.50 4.20 11.90
CA PHE A 63 1.06 3.64 10.67
C PHE A 63 2.56 3.41 10.84
N SER A 64 3.11 2.43 10.12
CA SER A 64 4.53 2.11 10.17
C SER A 64 5.36 3.05 9.29
N ASN A 65 6.64 3.15 9.63
CA ASN A 65 7.65 3.87 8.85
C ASN A 65 8.03 3.12 7.55
N GLY A 66 7.09 3.03 6.62
CA GLY A 66 7.27 2.49 5.27
C GLY A 66 7.47 3.56 4.21
N PHE A 67 8.09 4.68 4.57
CA PHE A 67 8.34 5.78 3.63
C PHE A 67 9.49 5.45 2.71
N GLN A 68 9.41 5.99 1.50
CA GLN A 68 10.58 6.19 0.64
C GLN A 68 10.51 7.63 0.19
N SER A 69 11.66 8.30 0.20
CA SER A 69 11.79 9.70 -0.15
C SER A 69 13.04 9.91 -0.98
N GLU A 70 13.02 10.91 -1.83
CA GLU A 70 14.23 11.37 -2.49
C GLU A 70 14.89 12.45 -1.61
N PHE A 71 16.15 12.23 -1.28
CA PHE A 71 17.02 13.18 -0.62
C PHE A 71 18.23 13.41 -1.54
N LEU A 72 18.36 14.62 -2.09
CA LEU A 72 19.42 14.97 -3.05
C LEU A 72 19.60 13.94 -4.19
N ASP A 73 18.51 13.63 -4.90
CA ASP A 73 18.49 12.69 -6.03
C ASP A 73 18.87 11.24 -5.66
N ALA A 74 18.79 10.89 -4.38
CA ALA A 74 19.01 9.55 -3.84
C ALA A 74 17.78 9.07 -3.06
N ARG A 75 17.31 7.85 -3.34
CA ARG A 75 16.20 7.22 -2.62
C ARG A 75 16.67 6.78 -1.23
N SER A 76 16.13 7.41 -0.18
CA SER A 76 16.33 6.99 1.21
C SER A 76 15.10 6.24 1.73
N GLY A 77 15.35 5.14 2.46
CA GLY A 77 14.30 4.37 3.11
C GLY A 77 13.94 4.95 4.49
N GLY A 78 12.67 5.25 4.69
CA GLY A 78 12.10 5.67 5.98
C GLY A 78 12.27 7.16 6.33
N LEU A 79 11.45 7.59 7.29
CA LEU A 79 11.48 8.89 7.99
C LEU A 79 11.42 8.66 9.50
N CYS A 80 12.16 7.67 10.02
CA CYS A 80 12.09 7.23 11.42
C CYS A 80 12.39 8.35 12.43
N GLY A 81 13.41 9.17 12.15
CA GLY A 81 13.76 10.34 12.95
C GLY A 81 12.65 11.38 12.96
N GLY A 82 12.08 11.66 11.78
CA GLY A 82 10.95 12.55 11.62
C GLY A 82 9.72 12.08 12.38
N MET A 83 9.43 10.78 12.35
CA MET A 83 8.31 10.19 13.10
C MET A 83 8.53 10.22 14.62
N ALA A 84 9.74 9.89 15.10
CA ALA A 84 10.07 9.95 16.52
C ALA A 84 10.00 11.38 17.07
N TYR A 85 10.57 12.33 16.34
CA TYR A 85 10.49 13.76 16.66
C TYR A 85 9.05 14.27 16.64
N ALA A 86 8.30 13.97 15.58
CA ALA A 86 6.91 14.40 15.46
C ALA A 86 6.05 13.82 16.59
N ALA A 87 6.16 12.53 16.92
CA ALA A 87 5.42 11.94 18.03
C ALA A 87 5.76 12.62 19.38
N LEU A 88 7.03 12.97 19.59
CA LEU A 88 7.46 13.72 20.78
C LEU A 88 6.89 15.16 20.80
N ASP A 89 6.78 15.83 19.66
CA ASP A 89 6.14 17.15 19.55
C ASP A 89 4.68 17.10 19.96
N TYR A 90 3.90 16.14 19.43
CA TYR A 90 2.49 15.94 19.80
C TYR A 90 2.34 15.67 21.31
N PHE A 91 3.18 14.78 21.85
CA PHE A 91 3.19 14.47 23.27
C PHE A 91 3.49 15.69 24.14
N LYS A 92 4.56 16.44 23.83
CA LYS A 92 4.94 17.67 24.57
C LYS A 92 3.86 18.75 24.49
N ALA A 93 3.18 18.86 23.35
CA ALA A 93 2.07 19.78 23.17
C ALA A 93 0.77 19.31 23.85
N ARG A 94 0.72 18.11 24.42
CA ARG A 94 -0.48 17.47 24.97
C ARG A 94 -1.62 17.42 23.95
N ARG A 95 -1.26 17.18 22.68
CA ARG A 95 -2.18 17.04 21.56
C ARG A 95 -2.21 15.57 21.12
N ALA A 96 -3.40 15.05 20.87
CA ALA A 96 -3.53 13.72 20.29
C ALA A 96 -2.86 13.69 18.91
N VAL A 97 -2.13 12.62 18.62
CA VAL A 97 -1.66 12.34 17.26
C VAL A 97 -2.85 12.11 16.32
N PRO A 98 -2.69 12.35 15.00
CA PRO A 98 -3.69 12.01 14.01
C PRO A 98 -4.14 10.54 14.13
N THR A 99 -5.45 10.29 13.98
CA THR A 99 -6.03 8.95 14.11
C THR A 99 -5.84 8.06 12.87
N GLN A 100 -5.25 8.61 11.81
CA GLN A 100 -4.95 7.86 10.59
C GLN A 100 -4.01 6.68 10.88
N TYR A 101 -4.34 5.53 10.31
CA TYR A 101 -3.56 4.28 10.40
C TYR A 101 -2.87 3.91 9.07
N TRP A 102 -2.94 4.79 8.08
CA TRP A 102 -2.19 4.70 6.84
C TRP A 102 -1.13 5.80 6.78
N LYS A 103 -0.11 5.54 5.97
CA LYS A 103 0.98 6.46 5.68
C LYS A 103 0.44 7.71 4.98
N PRO A 104 0.80 8.94 5.40
CA PRO A 104 0.41 10.15 4.68
C PRO A 104 1.09 10.19 3.30
N ALA A 105 0.31 10.52 2.27
CA ALA A 105 0.82 10.68 0.91
C ALA A 105 1.73 11.90 0.78
N ASN A 106 2.64 11.88 -0.21
CA ASN A 106 3.49 13.02 -0.51
C ASN A 106 2.66 14.30 -0.75
N GLY A 107 3.17 15.45 -0.30
CA GLY A 107 2.52 16.76 -0.40
C GLY A 107 1.50 17.07 0.70
N THR A 108 1.02 16.06 1.43
CA THR A 108 0.04 16.29 2.52
C THR A 108 0.69 17.01 3.71
N PRO A 109 -0.08 17.78 4.52
CA PRO A 109 0.47 18.50 5.68
C PRO A 109 1.20 17.61 6.68
N LEU A 110 0.72 16.38 6.92
CA LEU A 110 1.38 15.46 7.84
C LEU A 110 2.66 14.86 7.25
N TYR A 111 2.68 14.53 5.95
CA TYR A 111 3.90 14.08 5.28
C TYR A 111 4.99 15.15 5.36
N ASN A 112 4.67 16.37 4.93
CA ASN A 112 5.63 17.49 4.90
C ASN A 112 6.18 17.76 6.30
N TYR A 113 5.33 17.72 7.33
CA TYR A 113 5.76 17.86 8.72
C TYR A 113 6.74 16.77 9.15
N ILE A 114 6.42 15.49 8.90
CA ILE A 114 7.31 14.38 9.24
C ILE A 114 8.63 14.48 8.48
N TYR A 115 8.59 14.82 7.19
CA TYR A 115 9.78 15.01 6.36
C TYR A 115 10.65 16.15 6.89
N ASP A 116 10.07 17.30 7.26
CA ASP A 116 10.81 18.40 7.86
C ASP A 116 11.41 18.03 9.20
N ARG A 117 10.70 17.26 10.02
CA ARG A 117 11.25 16.74 11.29
C ARG A 117 12.37 15.75 11.07
N GLN A 118 12.35 14.97 9.98
CA GLN A 118 13.47 14.10 9.61
C GLN A 118 14.72 14.92 9.27
N ARG A 119 14.58 16.03 8.55
CA ARG A 119 15.70 16.94 8.28
C ARG A 119 16.30 17.50 9.57
N HIS A 120 15.45 18.04 10.44
CA HIS A 120 15.89 18.58 11.73
C HIS A 120 16.52 17.52 12.65
N SER A 121 16.01 16.28 12.66
CA SER A 121 16.58 15.21 13.49
C SER A 121 17.99 14.82 13.04
N LEU A 122 18.25 14.84 11.72
CA LEU A 122 19.57 14.62 11.15
C LEU A 122 20.51 15.80 11.41
N GLU A 123 20.04 17.04 11.23
CA GLU A 123 20.82 18.25 11.51
C GLU A 123 21.24 18.34 12.98
N ASN A 124 20.31 18.12 13.91
CA ASN A 124 20.57 18.16 15.35
C ASN A 124 21.58 17.10 15.78
N SER A 125 21.54 15.94 15.13
CA SER A 125 22.39 14.80 15.48
C SER A 125 23.64 14.66 14.60
N ALA A 126 23.91 15.63 13.72
CA ALA A 126 25.00 15.55 12.75
C ALA A 126 26.39 15.35 13.40
N ASP A 127 26.64 15.97 14.55
CA ASP A 127 27.86 15.77 15.33
C ASP A 127 27.99 14.35 15.87
N LYS A 128 26.87 13.74 16.29
CA LYS A 128 26.82 12.36 16.79
C LYS A 128 26.99 11.35 15.66
N TRP A 129 26.36 11.56 14.52
CA TRP A 129 26.56 10.72 13.34
C TRP A 129 28.00 10.82 12.82
N ALA A 130 28.60 12.01 12.80
CA ALA A 130 30.00 12.19 12.44
C ALA A 130 30.96 11.50 13.43
N GLU A 131 30.66 11.54 14.74
CA GLU A 131 31.42 10.84 15.78
C GLU A 131 31.49 9.34 15.50
N PHE A 132 30.36 8.70 15.18
CA PHE A 132 30.32 7.28 14.82
C PHE A 132 30.92 6.98 13.43
N GLY A 133 30.70 7.85 12.45
CA GLY A 133 31.22 7.72 11.09
C GLY A 133 32.74 7.82 10.99
N SER A 134 33.39 8.46 11.97
CA SER A 134 34.86 8.54 12.08
C SER A 134 35.54 7.21 12.47
N ASN A 135 34.77 6.12 12.61
CA ASN A 135 35.24 4.78 12.97
C ASN A 135 35.66 3.95 11.75
N VAL A 136 36.72 4.40 11.09
CA VAL A 136 37.32 3.70 9.93
C VAL A 136 37.72 2.27 10.34
N PHE A 137 37.35 1.27 9.54
CA PHE A 137 37.59 -0.16 9.78
C PHE A 137 37.02 -0.75 11.09
N GLY A 138 36.15 -0.03 11.80
CA GLY A 138 35.51 -0.54 13.01
C GLY A 138 36.42 -0.65 14.24
N HIS A 139 37.58 0.01 14.24
CA HIS A 139 38.57 -0.05 15.32
C HIS A 139 38.03 0.36 16.70
N ARG A 140 36.93 1.13 16.75
CA ARG A 140 36.30 1.65 17.99
C ARG A 140 34.98 0.98 18.32
N ASN A 141 34.60 -0.12 17.65
CA ASN A 141 33.30 -0.77 17.86
C ASN A 141 33.05 -1.12 19.33
N ARG A 142 34.06 -1.72 20.00
CA ARG A 142 33.94 -2.11 21.42
C ARG A 142 33.86 -0.91 22.35
N GLU A 143 34.59 0.16 22.06
CA GLU A 143 34.57 1.41 22.82
C GLU A 143 33.17 2.04 22.76
N PHE A 144 32.63 2.20 21.56
CA PHE A 144 31.30 2.77 21.32
C PHE A 144 30.17 1.93 21.92
N PHE A 145 30.26 0.60 21.84
CA PHE A 145 29.33 -0.29 22.54
C PHE A 145 29.35 -0.04 24.05
N ASN A 146 30.55 0.02 24.65
CA ASN A 146 30.71 0.20 26.09
C ASN A 146 30.22 1.57 26.59
N TRP A 147 30.33 2.64 25.79
CA TRP A 147 29.75 3.94 26.12
C TRP A 147 28.24 3.88 26.36
N GLY A 148 27.55 3.00 25.62
CA GLY A 148 26.12 2.73 25.79
C GLY A 148 25.77 2.03 27.10
N LEU A 149 26.74 1.48 27.83
CA LEU A 149 26.56 0.82 29.12
C LEU A 149 26.98 1.69 30.31
N GLN A 150 27.67 2.80 30.05
CA GLN A 150 28.27 3.62 31.10
C GLN A 150 27.19 4.45 31.84
N GLN A 151 27.11 4.27 33.17
CA GLN A 151 26.10 4.90 34.03
C GLN A 151 26.56 6.18 34.73
N THR A 152 27.83 6.58 34.59
CA THR A 152 28.43 7.74 35.27
C THR A 152 29.23 8.60 34.29
N ASN A 153 29.65 9.80 34.73
CA ASN A 153 30.59 10.68 34.00
C ASN A 153 30.17 11.01 32.55
N GLY A 154 28.86 11.20 32.31
CA GLY A 154 28.34 11.53 30.97
C GLY A 154 28.15 10.34 30.04
N GLY A 155 28.21 9.10 30.53
CA GLY A 155 27.85 7.91 29.77
C GLY A 155 26.38 7.90 29.30
N ARG A 156 26.06 7.11 28.27
CA ARG A 156 24.73 7.19 27.61
C ARG A 156 23.58 6.75 28.51
N VAL A 157 23.82 5.80 29.43
CA VAL A 157 22.81 5.43 30.43
C VAL A 157 22.58 6.60 31.39
N ALA A 158 23.63 7.30 31.80
CA ALA A 158 23.49 8.49 32.67
C ALA A 158 22.65 9.59 31.98
N GLU A 159 22.93 9.86 30.70
CA GLU A 159 22.16 10.81 29.89
C GLU A 159 20.69 10.39 29.79
N LEU A 160 20.43 9.13 29.45
CA LEU A 160 19.07 8.58 29.34
C LEU A 160 18.29 8.73 30.65
N LYS A 161 18.87 8.28 31.77
CA LYS A 161 18.26 8.38 33.10
C LYS A 161 17.89 9.83 33.42
N SER A 162 18.80 10.77 33.16
CA SER A 162 18.58 12.18 33.47
C SER A 162 17.34 12.76 32.78
N GLU A 163 16.94 12.24 31.62
CA GLU A 163 15.73 12.64 30.93
C GLU A 163 14.50 11.86 31.42
N ILE A 164 14.60 10.53 31.47
CA ILE A 164 13.48 9.65 31.81
C ILE A 164 13.01 9.85 33.26
N ASP A 165 13.94 10.04 34.21
CA ASP A 165 13.60 10.29 35.63
C ASP A 165 12.84 11.61 35.81
N GLN A 166 12.95 12.53 34.83
CA GLN A 166 12.19 13.77 34.77
C GLN A 166 10.92 13.65 33.92
N SER A 167 10.47 12.42 33.63
CA SER A 167 9.32 12.10 32.78
C SER A 167 9.42 12.69 31.37
N ARG A 168 10.64 12.85 30.83
CA ARG A 168 10.86 13.34 29.46
C ARG A 168 11.28 12.19 28.53
N PRO A 169 10.41 11.76 27.59
CA PRO A 169 10.84 10.88 26.51
C PRO A 169 11.91 11.58 25.68
N VAL A 170 12.89 10.82 25.22
CA VAL A 170 14.07 11.38 24.53
C VAL A 170 14.40 10.57 23.27
N PRO A 171 14.64 11.21 22.11
CA PRO A 171 15.02 10.48 20.92
C PRO A 171 16.38 9.81 21.10
N LEU A 172 16.52 8.62 20.52
CA LEU A 172 17.79 7.90 20.41
C LEU A 172 18.13 7.73 18.94
N GLY A 173 19.40 7.94 18.58
CA GLY A 173 19.93 7.39 17.33
C GLY A 173 20.60 6.07 17.59
N LEU A 174 20.23 5.06 16.81
CA LEU A 174 20.77 3.71 16.82
C LEU A 174 21.68 3.55 15.60
N TYR A 175 22.95 3.26 15.84
CA TYR A 175 23.97 3.20 14.82
C TYR A 175 24.31 1.75 14.47
N LYS A 176 24.19 1.37 13.19
CA LYS A 176 24.39 0.00 12.72
C LYS A 176 25.86 -0.44 12.78
N GLY A 177 26.80 0.45 12.46
CA GLY A 177 28.22 0.14 12.35
C GLY A 177 28.68 -0.26 10.93
N GLY A 178 29.98 -0.19 10.67
CA GLY A 178 30.61 -0.52 9.38
C GLY A 178 30.96 0.69 8.50
N THR A 179 31.75 0.48 7.44
CA THR A 179 32.03 1.52 6.43
C THR A 179 30.84 1.66 5.48
N GLY A 180 30.07 2.73 5.62
CA GLY A 180 28.90 3.04 4.77
C GLY A 180 27.56 2.57 5.34
N SER A 181 27.28 2.84 6.63
CA SER A 181 26.17 2.26 7.42
C SER A 181 24.78 2.43 6.80
N THR A 182 24.35 1.43 6.04
CA THR A 182 22.93 1.19 5.77
C THR A 182 22.29 0.59 7.03
N GLY A 183 21.10 1.06 7.43
CA GLY A 183 20.35 0.52 8.58
C GLY A 183 20.52 1.28 9.91
N ASP A 184 21.10 2.48 9.89
CA ASP A 184 20.97 3.43 10.99
C ASP A 184 19.49 3.78 11.22
N HIS A 185 19.11 4.01 12.48
CA HIS A 185 17.71 4.18 12.86
C HIS A 185 17.56 5.25 13.94
N GLN A 186 16.38 5.85 14.04
CA GLN A 186 16.06 6.79 15.13
C GLN A 186 14.73 6.38 15.76
N VAL A 187 14.72 6.35 17.08
CA VAL A 187 13.60 5.88 17.90
C VAL A 187 13.39 6.81 19.10
N LEU A 188 12.35 6.58 19.89
CA LEU A 188 12.09 7.36 21.12
C LEU A 188 12.21 6.46 22.35
N ALA A 189 13.15 6.77 23.25
CA ALA A 189 13.21 6.13 24.55
C ALA A 189 12.11 6.69 25.46
N ILE A 190 11.36 5.78 26.07
CA ILE A 190 10.20 6.10 26.93
C ILE A 190 10.35 5.53 28.34
N GLY A 191 11.39 4.72 28.59
CA GLY A 191 11.71 4.17 29.89
C GLY A 191 13.01 3.36 29.89
N TYR A 192 13.41 2.92 31.07
CA TYR A 192 14.55 2.01 31.25
C TYR A 192 14.36 1.11 32.47
N GLU A 193 15.06 -0.01 32.46
CA GLU A 193 15.30 -0.89 33.62
C GLU A 193 16.79 -1.19 33.71
N LEU A 194 17.34 -1.19 34.92
CA LEU A 194 18.73 -1.48 35.23
C LEU A 194 18.79 -2.58 36.27
N GLY A 195 19.61 -3.60 36.02
CA GLY A 195 20.02 -4.55 37.04
C GLY A 195 21.38 -4.24 37.65
N ASP A 196 21.92 -5.22 38.36
CA ASP A 196 23.24 -5.21 39.01
C ASP A 196 24.43 -5.21 38.06
N ARG A 197 24.21 -5.53 36.79
CA ARG A 197 25.24 -5.71 35.78
C ARG A 197 24.91 -4.98 34.48
N PRO A 198 25.91 -4.59 33.68
CA PRO A 198 25.69 -3.87 32.43
C PRO A 198 24.75 -4.59 31.44
N GLU A 199 24.81 -5.92 31.38
CA GLU A 199 23.92 -6.73 30.53
C GLU A 199 22.45 -6.69 30.92
N SER A 200 22.15 -6.24 32.14
CA SER A 200 20.79 -6.15 32.67
C SER A 200 20.10 -4.84 32.31
N LEU A 201 20.71 -4.01 31.44
CA LEU A 201 20.09 -2.81 30.88
C LEU A 201 18.94 -3.20 29.93
N VAL A 202 17.78 -2.59 30.14
CA VAL A 202 16.66 -2.60 29.20
C VAL A 202 16.28 -1.15 28.92
N ILE A 203 16.16 -0.78 27.65
CA ILE A 203 15.59 0.50 27.24
C ILE A 203 14.23 0.22 26.62
N LEU A 204 13.20 0.87 27.15
CA LEU A 204 11.83 0.80 26.62
C LEU A 204 11.68 1.84 25.51
N ILE A 205 11.23 1.40 24.34
CA ILE A 205 11.30 2.17 23.11
C ILE A 205 9.94 2.25 22.40
N TYR A 206 9.56 3.44 21.98
CA TYR A 206 8.63 3.64 20.87
C TYR A 206 9.43 3.63 19.55
N ASP A 207 9.14 2.65 18.70
CA ASP A 207 9.71 2.54 17.36
C ASP A 207 8.60 2.68 16.30
N SER A 208 8.78 3.63 15.38
CA SER A 208 7.88 3.86 14.24
C SER A 208 7.78 2.68 13.27
N ASN A 209 8.74 1.75 13.26
CA ASN A 209 8.64 0.48 12.52
C ASN A 209 7.67 -0.52 13.20
N HIS A 210 7.34 -0.32 14.48
CA HIS A 210 6.46 -1.19 15.27
C HIS A 210 5.31 -0.40 15.95
N PRO A 211 4.36 0.17 15.17
CA PRO A 211 3.28 1.00 15.70
C PRO A 211 2.51 0.36 16.85
N GLY A 212 2.23 1.16 17.88
CA GLY A 212 1.45 0.73 19.04
C GLY A 212 2.14 -0.25 19.99
N LYS A 213 3.40 -0.64 19.73
CA LYS A 213 4.16 -1.54 20.61
C LYS A 213 5.24 -0.80 21.38
N THR A 214 5.49 -1.27 22.60
CA THR A 214 6.72 -0.95 23.33
C THR A 214 7.74 -2.00 22.98
N MET A 215 8.86 -1.58 22.39
CA MET A 215 10.00 -2.45 22.09
C MET A 215 11.01 -2.39 23.24
N GLU A 216 11.76 -3.47 23.44
CA GLU A 216 12.80 -3.55 24.47
C GLU A 216 14.17 -3.70 23.81
N LEU A 217 14.99 -2.65 23.87
CA LEU A 217 16.37 -2.69 23.41
C LEU A 217 17.27 -3.14 24.56
N VAL A 218 18.06 -4.19 24.31
CA VAL A 218 18.95 -4.82 25.29
C VAL A 218 20.36 -4.94 24.72
N PRO A 219 21.40 -4.86 25.57
CA PRO A 219 22.75 -5.15 25.14
C PRO A 219 22.97 -6.66 24.98
N ASP A 220 23.62 -7.04 23.89
CA ASP A 220 24.26 -8.33 23.69
C ASP A 220 25.76 -8.17 23.94
N VAL A 221 26.18 -8.35 25.19
CA VAL A 221 27.57 -8.09 25.62
C VAL A 221 28.57 -9.03 24.93
N ALA A 222 28.15 -10.25 24.61
CA ALA A 222 28.97 -11.25 23.94
C ALA A 222 29.27 -10.84 22.49
N GLN A 223 28.26 -10.31 21.79
CA GLN A 223 28.39 -9.88 20.41
C GLN A 223 28.77 -8.39 20.25
N GLY A 224 28.73 -7.62 21.34
CA GLY A 224 29.10 -6.20 21.34
C GLY A 224 28.14 -5.31 20.56
N HIS A 225 26.84 -5.62 20.59
CA HIS A 225 25.79 -4.82 19.96
C HIS A 225 24.55 -4.73 20.85
N TYR A 226 23.62 -3.86 20.48
CA TYR A 226 22.28 -3.74 21.02
C TYR A 226 21.29 -4.38 20.07
N ARG A 227 20.24 -5.00 20.59
CA ARG A 227 19.21 -5.65 19.78
C ARG A 227 17.86 -5.56 20.48
N TYR A 228 16.78 -5.75 19.74
CA TYR A 228 15.51 -5.99 20.39
C TYR A 228 15.52 -7.35 21.10
N ARG A 229 14.98 -7.39 22.33
CA ARG A 229 14.87 -8.63 23.10
C ARG A 229 14.09 -9.68 22.32
N VAL A 230 12.97 -9.26 21.75
CA VAL A 230 12.12 -10.02 20.82
C VAL A 230 12.03 -9.21 19.54
N SER A 231 12.58 -9.76 18.46
CA SER A 231 12.58 -9.13 17.14
C SER A 231 11.97 -10.05 16.09
N PRO A 232 11.12 -9.53 15.19
CA PRO A 232 10.72 -10.24 13.99
C PRO A 232 11.77 -10.23 12.86
N TYR A 233 12.77 -9.35 12.90
CA TYR A 233 13.72 -9.11 11.80
C TYR A 233 15.21 -9.21 12.20
N ASN A 234 15.51 -9.63 13.44
CA ASN A 234 16.85 -9.69 14.04
C ASN A 234 17.66 -8.39 13.89
N GLU A 235 17.03 -7.24 14.15
CA GLU A 235 17.74 -5.96 14.10
C GLU A 235 18.77 -5.83 15.23
N THR A 236 19.93 -5.29 14.87
CA THR A 236 21.06 -5.07 15.76
C THR A 236 21.71 -3.73 15.46
N TRP A 237 22.27 -3.08 16.48
CA TRP A 237 22.96 -1.80 16.38
C TRP A 237 24.21 -1.83 17.23
N MET A 238 25.34 -1.39 16.69
CA MET A 238 26.62 -1.37 17.38
C MET A 238 26.62 -0.40 18.58
N ALA A 239 25.94 0.74 18.45
CA ALA A 239 25.88 1.76 19.48
C ALA A 239 24.57 2.55 19.44
N TYR A 240 24.32 3.33 20.49
CA TYR A 240 23.28 4.35 20.50
C TYR A 240 23.78 5.66 21.13
N TYR A 241 23.13 6.76 20.81
CA TYR A 241 23.30 8.04 21.49
C TYR A 241 21.96 8.63 21.92
N VAL A 242 22.00 9.45 22.98
CA VAL A 242 20.84 10.18 23.48
C VAL A 242 20.80 11.57 22.85
N ASP A 243 19.73 11.88 22.13
CA ASP A 243 19.54 13.16 21.47
C ASP A 243 18.77 14.14 22.35
N ARG A 244 19.52 14.95 23.10
CA ARG A 244 18.98 16.01 23.97
C ARG A 244 18.77 17.33 23.24
N LYS A 245 19.01 17.40 21.93
CA LYS A 245 18.90 18.64 21.13
C LYS A 245 17.51 18.83 20.52
N HIS A 246 16.59 17.88 20.71
CA HIS A 246 15.21 18.02 20.25
C HIS A 246 14.57 19.35 20.71
N GLN A 247 14.13 20.15 19.75
CA GLN A 247 13.31 21.33 19.98
C GLN A 247 11.90 21.10 19.44
N ALA A 248 10.90 21.62 20.16
CA ALA A 248 9.50 21.51 19.77
C ALA A 248 9.25 22.29 18.47
N TYR A 249 8.47 21.71 17.57
CA TYR A 249 8.09 22.34 16.30
C TYR A 249 6.58 22.64 16.27
N PRO A 250 6.12 23.70 15.58
CA PRO A 250 4.70 24.01 15.45
C PRO A 250 3.94 22.85 14.78
N LEU A 251 2.90 22.35 15.44
CA LEU A 251 2.13 21.23 14.92
C LEU A 251 1.34 21.61 13.66
N PRO A 252 1.27 20.73 12.65
CA PRO A 252 0.49 20.98 11.44
C PRO A 252 -1.01 20.89 11.73
N ALA A 253 -1.80 21.61 10.95
CA ALA A 253 -3.26 21.44 10.95
C ALA A 253 -3.62 20.14 10.22
N VAL A 254 -3.82 19.06 10.97
CA VAL A 254 -4.27 17.76 10.45
C VAL A 254 -5.68 17.50 10.95
N THR A 255 -6.60 17.31 10.01
CA THR A 255 -7.99 16.98 10.33
C THR A 255 -8.13 15.46 10.45
N ASN A 256 -8.69 14.99 11.57
CA ASN A 256 -9.05 13.57 11.70
C ASN A 256 -10.26 13.27 10.82
N TYR A 257 -10.27 12.11 10.17
CA TYR A 257 -11.36 11.71 9.29
C TYR A 257 -12.60 11.34 10.10
N GLU A 258 -13.70 12.05 9.86
CA GLU A 258 -15.01 11.69 10.41
C GLU A 258 -15.63 10.58 9.56
N PHE A 259 -16.09 9.52 10.21
CA PHE A 259 -16.74 8.40 9.53
C PHE A 259 -18.26 8.58 9.58
N ALA A 260 -18.94 8.15 8.51
CA ALA A 260 -20.39 8.19 8.47
C ALA A 260 -21.01 6.98 9.17
N ASN A 261 -22.14 7.21 9.85
CA ASN A 261 -22.94 6.17 10.49
C ASN A 261 -23.87 5.48 9.50
N GLY A 262 -24.48 4.36 9.91
CA GLY A 262 -25.58 3.73 9.17
C GLY A 262 -25.18 3.08 7.84
N GLY A 263 -23.93 2.62 7.72
CA GLY A 263 -23.43 1.97 6.50
C GLY A 263 -23.15 2.92 5.33
N LEU A 264 -23.20 4.23 5.56
CA LEU A 264 -22.83 5.23 4.57
C LEU A 264 -21.31 5.41 4.50
N VAL A 265 -20.85 5.77 3.31
CA VAL A 265 -19.47 6.07 2.96
C VAL A 265 -19.28 7.58 2.98
N LYS A 266 -18.39 8.09 3.84
CA LYS A 266 -17.94 9.49 3.83
C LYS A 266 -16.54 9.64 3.26
N ASN A 267 -15.67 8.66 3.47
CA ASN A 267 -14.29 8.71 3.01
C ASN A 267 -13.94 7.46 2.21
N LEU A 268 -13.11 7.64 1.20
CA LEU A 268 -12.43 6.60 0.48
C LEU A 268 -10.93 6.69 0.76
N LEU A 269 -10.24 5.57 0.64
CA LEU A 269 -8.79 5.49 0.68
C LEU A 269 -8.31 4.85 -0.61
N LEU A 270 -7.57 5.62 -1.41
CA LEU A 270 -6.99 5.17 -2.66
C LEU A 270 -5.54 4.76 -2.37
N ARG A 271 -5.21 3.51 -2.64
CA ARG A 271 -3.82 3.03 -2.68
C ARG A 271 -3.41 2.97 -4.14
N LEU A 272 -2.53 3.87 -4.55
CA LEU A 272 -2.01 3.96 -5.90
C LEU A 272 -0.56 3.49 -5.89
N HIS A 273 -0.24 2.52 -6.73
CA HIS A 273 1.13 2.06 -6.94
C HIS A 273 1.64 2.66 -8.25
N THR A 274 2.69 3.47 -8.18
CA THR A 274 3.39 4.02 -9.34
C THR A 274 4.32 2.96 -9.92
N GLY A 275 4.32 2.81 -11.24
CA GLY A 275 5.16 1.88 -12.00
C GLY A 275 6.54 2.44 -12.30
N ILE A 276 7.00 2.23 -13.53
CA ILE A 276 8.34 2.65 -13.98
C ILE A 276 8.39 4.17 -14.18
N ASP A 277 7.35 4.80 -14.73
CA ASP A 277 7.28 6.26 -14.88
C ASP A 277 6.58 6.89 -13.66
N ASP A 278 7.21 7.88 -13.03
CA ASP A 278 6.68 8.61 -11.87
C ASP A 278 5.54 9.57 -12.23
N LEU A 279 4.90 10.12 -11.20
CA LEU A 279 4.11 11.34 -11.34
C LEU A 279 4.97 12.49 -10.82
N ARG A 280 5.42 13.39 -11.67
CA ARG A 280 6.37 14.45 -11.29
C ARG A 280 5.80 15.46 -10.30
N GLY A 281 4.49 15.69 -10.33
CA GLY A 281 3.85 16.73 -9.53
C GLY A 281 4.08 18.13 -10.10
N GLY A 282 4.03 19.16 -9.25
CA GLY A 282 4.12 20.56 -9.68
C GLY A 282 2.93 20.95 -10.57
N ASN A 283 3.16 21.05 -11.89
CA ASN A 283 2.12 21.32 -12.89
C ASN A 283 1.49 20.04 -13.46
N ASP A 284 2.12 18.89 -13.23
CA ASP A 284 1.68 17.58 -13.70
C ASP A 284 0.93 16.86 -12.57
N ASN A 285 -0.40 16.91 -12.62
CA ASN A 285 -1.25 16.46 -11.52
C ASN A 285 -2.38 15.54 -11.99
N ILE A 286 -2.96 14.84 -11.03
CA ILE A 286 -4.12 13.98 -11.25
C ILE A 286 -5.37 14.59 -10.62
N ASN A 287 -6.44 14.67 -11.40
CA ASN A 287 -7.79 14.99 -10.97
C ASN A 287 -8.61 13.70 -10.88
N LEU A 288 -9.58 13.68 -9.96
CA LEU A 288 -10.50 12.57 -9.75
C LEU A 288 -11.94 13.05 -9.90
N THR A 289 -12.72 12.35 -10.72
CA THR A 289 -14.17 12.51 -10.78
C THR A 289 -14.84 11.25 -10.25
N ILE A 290 -15.68 11.41 -9.23
CA ILE A 290 -16.50 10.34 -8.67
C ILE A 290 -17.91 10.47 -9.24
N SER A 291 -18.32 9.49 -10.04
CA SER A 291 -19.67 9.43 -10.58
C SER A 291 -20.58 8.62 -9.67
N TYR A 292 -21.76 9.16 -9.41
CA TYR A 292 -22.79 8.52 -8.61
C TYR A 292 -23.95 8.04 -9.48
N ARG A 293 -24.74 7.10 -8.95
CA ARG A 293 -25.92 6.55 -9.65
C ARG A 293 -27.05 7.56 -9.81
N THR A 294 -27.36 8.30 -8.75
CA THR A 294 -28.52 9.20 -8.68
C THR A 294 -28.15 10.65 -8.44
N ARG A 295 -26.86 10.95 -8.28
CA ARG A 295 -26.36 12.28 -7.92
C ARG A 295 -25.41 12.85 -8.98
N PRO A 296 -25.29 14.18 -9.08
CA PRO A 296 -24.26 14.81 -9.90
C PRO A 296 -22.86 14.35 -9.47
N PRO A 297 -21.90 14.19 -10.42
CA PRO A 297 -20.53 13.79 -10.10
C PRO A 297 -19.84 14.76 -9.15
N GLN A 298 -18.96 14.24 -8.29
CA GLN A 298 -18.04 15.04 -7.49
C GLN A 298 -16.68 15.11 -8.20
N VAL A 299 -16.19 16.32 -8.45
CA VAL A 299 -14.87 16.55 -9.04
C VAL A 299 -13.90 17.01 -7.95
N LEU A 300 -12.73 16.38 -7.90
CA LEU A 300 -11.62 16.66 -7.01
C LEU A 300 -10.40 16.97 -7.86
N ASN A 301 -9.92 18.20 -7.78
CA ASN A 301 -8.74 18.61 -8.55
C ASN A 301 -7.48 18.35 -7.73
N ASN A 302 -6.40 17.98 -8.41
CA ASN A 302 -5.05 17.83 -7.86
C ASN A 302 -5.01 16.95 -6.59
N ILE A 303 -5.39 15.67 -6.73
CA ILE A 303 -5.42 14.72 -5.60
C ILE A 303 -4.01 14.38 -5.07
N ASN A 304 -2.97 14.63 -5.86
CA ASN A 304 -1.56 14.52 -5.45
C ASN A 304 -1.02 15.80 -4.80
N GLN A 305 -1.80 16.88 -4.73
CA GLN A 305 -1.45 18.16 -4.11
C GLN A 305 -0.13 18.77 -4.64
N GLY A 306 0.21 18.52 -5.91
CA GLY A 306 1.48 18.94 -6.49
C GLY A 306 2.68 18.08 -6.06
N GLY A 307 2.49 17.07 -5.22
CA GLY A 307 3.55 16.15 -4.80
C GLY A 307 3.99 15.22 -5.92
N ASN A 308 5.28 14.87 -5.91
CA ASN A 308 5.84 13.81 -6.76
C ASN A 308 5.48 12.43 -6.18
N TRP A 309 4.90 11.56 -6.99
CA TRP A 309 4.73 10.15 -6.65
C TRP A 309 5.78 9.32 -7.37
N ILE A 310 6.87 9.04 -6.66
CA ILE A 310 8.08 8.41 -7.18
C ILE A 310 7.83 7.00 -7.75
N GLN A 311 8.75 6.54 -8.59
CA GLN A 311 8.69 5.24 -9.27
C GLN A 311 8.67 4.07 -8.29
N LYS A 312 7.92 3.02 -8.62
CA LYS A 312 7.81 1.76 -7.84
C LYS A 312 7.45 2.00 -6.37
N TYR A 313 6.51 2.90 -6.13
CA TYR A 313 6.12 3.31 -4.77
C TYR A 313 4.60 3.44 -4.62
N GLU A 314 4.16 3.37 -3.38
CA GLU A 314 2.75 3.40 -3.03
C GLU A 314 2.36 4.64 -2.25
N GLU A 315 1.37 5.33 -2.80
CA GLU A 315 0.74 6.50 -2.23
C GLU A 315 -0.66 6.16 -1.73
N TRP A 316 -1.00 6.73 -0.57
CA TRP A 316 -2.23 6.44 0.16
C TRP A 316 -3.03 7.73 0.29
N VAL A 317 -3.93 7.94 -0.67
CA VAL A 317 -4.65 9.19 -0.86
C VAL A 317 -6.06 9.08 -0.30
N PRO A 318 -6.35 9.73 0.83
CA PRO A 318 -7.70 9.79 1.37
C PRO A 318 -8.56 10.77 0.56
N ILE A 319 -9.80 10.39 0.28
CA ILE A 319 -10.75 11.19 -0.48
C ILE A 319 -12.02 11.35 0.34
N THR A 320 -12.38 12.60 0.64
CA THR A 320 -13.62 12.92 1.37
C THR A 320 -14.75 13.19 0.38
N LEU A 321 -15.85 12.48 0.52
CA LEU A 321 -17.06 12.72 -0.25
C LEU A 321 -17.79 13.97 0.27
N ALA A 322 -18.32 14.80 -0.61
CA ALA A 322 -19.04 16.02 -0.26
C ALA A 322 -20.24 15.72 0.66
N ARG A 323 -20.91 14.59 0.41
CA ARG A 323 -21.99 14.06 1.24
C ARG A 323 -21.81 12.55 1.44
N PRO A 324 -22.14 12.00 2.62
CA PRO A 324 -22.23 10.55 2.79
C PRO A 324 -23.20 9.91 1.78
N VAL A 325 -22.83 8.75 1.24
CA VAL A 325 -23.61 7.97 0.27
C VAL A 325 -23.57 6.48 0.61
N SER A 326 -24.52 5.68 0.13
CA SER A 326 -24.37 4.22 0.22
C SER A 326 -23.22 3.75 -0.68
N ARG A 327 -22.67 2.57 -0.40
CA ARG A 327 -21.62 1.96 -1.23
C ARG A 327 -22.05 1.81 -2.69
N ASP A 328 -23.30 1.38 -2.90
CA ASP A 328 -23.88 1.09 -4.22
C ASP A 328 -24.26 2.36 -5.01
N GLU A 329 -24.07 3.52 -4.41
CA GLU A 329 -24.22 4.80 -5.09
C GLU A 329 -22.95 5.19 -5.86
N ILE A 330 -21.77 4.70 -5.47
CA ILE A 330 -20.47 5.08 -6.04
C ILE A 330 -20.19 4.19 -7.26
N MET A 331 -20.44 4.69 -8.47
CA MET A 331 -20.32 3.90 -9.70
C MET A 331 -18.90 3.84 -10.25
N ASN A 332 -18.27 5.01 -10.41
CA ASN A 332 -17.00 5.13 -11.13
C ASN A 332 -16.07 6.12 -10.42
N LEU A 333 -14.78 5.83 -10.46
CA LEU A 333 -13.71 6.76 -10.15
C LEU A 333 -12.93 7.00 -11.44
N THR A 334 -13.05 8.20 -12.01
CA THR A 334 -12.40 8.58 -13.27
C THR A 334 -11.21 9.48 -12.98
N PHE A 335 -10.04 9.02 -13.37
CA PHE A 335 -8.77 9.73 -13.21
C PHE A 335 -8.42 10.42 -14.51
N ASN A 336 -8.18 11.73 -14.42
CA ASN A 336 -7.76 12.58 -15.53
C ASN A 336 -6.47 13.28 -15.10
N CYS A 337 -5.48 13.36 -15.97
CA CYS A 337 -4.30 14.14 -15.66
C CYS A 337 -4.37 15.54 -16.28
N THR A 338 -3.41 16.39 -15.90
CA THR A 338 -3.20 17.73 -16.45
C THR A 338 -1.97 17.83 -17.37
N PHE A 339 -1.35 16.70 -17.74
CA PHE A 339 -0.08 16.68 -18.46
C PHE A 339 -0.25 17.20 -19.89
N GLY A 340 0.73 17.99 -20.36
CA GLY A 340 0.80 18.41 -21.76
C GLY A 340 1.42 17.35 -22.70
N GLY A 341 2.09 16.34 -22.16
CA GLY A 341 2.95 15.40 -22.91
C GLY A 341 4.19 16.07 -23.57
N GLY A 342 5.02 15.27 -24.24
CA GLY A 342 6.18 15.76 -25.02
C GLY A 342 7.42 16.14 -24.20
N ILE A 343 8.33 16.95 -24.79
CA ILE A 343 9.67 17.31 -24.25
C ILE A 343 9.59 18.09 -22.91
N GLY A 344 8.39 18.54 -22.51
CA GLY A 344 8.18 19.26 -21.25
C GLY A 344 6.96 18.81 -20.43
N GLY A 345 6.29 17.71 -20.82
CA GLY A 345 5.14 17.17 -20.10
C GLY A 345 5.43 15.80 -19.50
N ASP A 346 4.62 15.40 -18.52
CA ASP A 346 4.79 14.12 -17.84
C ASP A 346 4.03 12.96 -18.48
N ASN A 347 4.48 11.74 -18.15
CA ASN A 347 3.76 10.49 -18.35
C ASN A 347 3.82 9.74 -17.01
N TRP A 348 2.74 9.04 -16.65
CA TRP A 348 2.70 8.32 -15.37
C TRP A 348 2.20 6.91 -15.57
N ASP A 349 2.93 5.94 -15.01
CA ASP A 349 2.50 4.55 -14.96
C ASP A 349 1.75 4.29 -13.66
N MET A 350 0.44 4.14 -13.75
CA MET A 350 -0.32 3.59 -12.64
C MET A 350 -0.24 2.06 -12.70
N GLN A 351 0.65 1.47 -11.91
CA GLN A 351 0.86 0.03 -11.83
C GLN A 351 -0.34 -0.69 -11.24
N ALA A 352 -0.91 -0.14 -10.16
CA ALA A 352 -2.07 -0.71 -9.48
C ALA A 352 -2.90 0.37 -8.79
N LEU A 353 -4.20 0.07 -8.63
CA LEU A 353 -5.15 0.88 -7.91
C LEU A 353 -6.02 -0.01 -7.03
N THR A 354 -6.03 0.28 -5.73
CA THR A 354 -7.06 -0.21 -4.81
C THR A 354 -7.86 0.98 -4.29
N VAL A 355 -9.19 0.90 -4.37
CA VAL A 355 -10.12 1.86 -3.78
C VAL A 355 -10.84 1.17 -2.63
N LYS A 356 -10.71 1.71 -1.42
CA LYS A 356 -11.38 1.18 -0.21
C LYS A 356 -12.32 2.22 0.38
N VAL A 357 -13.40 1.78 1.01
CA VAL A 357 -14.14 2.61 1.97
C VAL A 357 -13.30 2.78 3.22
N LEU A 358 -13.22 4.01 3.71
CA LEU A 358 -12.57 4.35 4.97
C LEU A 358 -13.64 4.69 6.00
N ASP A 359 -13.81 3.81 6.99
CA ASP A 359 -14.84 3.90 8.03
C ASP A 359 -14.30 3.71 9.46
N GLY A 360 -12.97 3.64 9.60
CA GLY A 360 -12.31 3.42 10.89
C GLY A 360 -12.13 1.94 11.28
N SER A 361 -12.58 0.98 10.46
CA SER A 361 -12.32 -0.45 10.68
C SER A 361 -11.21 -0.97 9.77
N GLU A 362 -10.12 -1.48 10.35
CA GLU A 362 -9.06 -2.15 9.60
C GLU A 362 -9.51 -3.57 9.20
N GLY A 363 -9.21 -4.00 7.98
CA GLY A 363 -9.29 -5.42 7.58
C GLY A 363 -10.66 -6.00 7.21
N GLN A 364 -11.74 -5.23 7.19
CA GLN A 364 -13.05 -5.70 6.69
C GLN A 364 -13.19 -5.42 5.19
N ASP A 365 -13.66 -6.39 4.40
CA ASP A 365 -13.83 -6.31 2.95
C ASP A 365 -14.70 -5.12 2.51
N ARG A 366 -14.08 -3.96 2.29
CA ARG A 366 -14.73 -2.76 1.75
C ARG A 366 -14.00 -2.18 0.55
N VAL A 367 -13.40 -3.07 -0.23
CA VAL A 367 -12.79 -2.75 -1.51
C VAL A 367 -13.89 -2.44 -2.53
N LEU A 368 -13.86 -1.26 -3.12
CA LEU A 368 -14.73 -0.86 -4.24
C LEU A 368 -14.14 -1.27 -5.59
N PHE A 369 -12.82 -1.25 -5.68
CA PHE A 369 -12.06 -1.58 -6.88
C PHE A 369 -10.67 -2.07 -6.47
N ASN A 370 -10.15 -3.09 -7.13
CA ASN A 370 -8.77 -3.55 -6.93
C ASN A 370 -8.26 -4.21 -8.20
N ARG A 371 -7.35 -3.53 -8.90
CA ARG A 371 -6.68 -4.08 -10.08
C ARG A 371 -5.22 -3.65 -10.11
N GLY A 372 -4.41 -4.45 -10.77
CA GLY A 372 -3.00 -4.15 -11.06
C GLY A 372 -2.62 -4.68 -12.44
N GLY A 373 -1.56 -4.12 -12.99
CA GLY A 373 -0.86 -4.63 -14.16
C GLY A 373 0.41 -5.40 -13.78
N THR A 374 1.23 -5.71 -14.77
CA THR A 374 2.61 -6.17 -14.59
C THR A 374 3.58 -5.02 -14.80
N GLU A 375 4.85 -5.15 -14.43
CA GLU A 375 5.85 -4.09 -14.62
C GLU A 375 5.98 -3.67 -16.10
N ALA A 376 5.86 -4.63 -17.03
CA ALA A 376 5.88 -4.34 -18.48
C ALA A 376 4.55 -3.78 -19.02
N ASN A 377 3.43 -4.04 -18.33
CA ASN A 377 2.09 -3.64 -18.73
C ASN A 377 1.35 -3.08 -17.52
N PRO A 378 1.55 -1.80 -17.16
CA PRO A 378 0.89 -1.20 -16.00
C PRO A 378 -0.63 -1.25 -16.16
N LEU A 379 -1.38 -1.14 -15.05
CA LEU A 379 -2.84 -1.09 -15.10
C LEU A 379 -3.32 0.00 -16.07
N PHE A 380 -2.64 1.16 -16.04
CA PHE A 380 -2.83 2.20 -17.03
C PHE A 380 -1.59 3.08 -17.13
N ARG A 381 -1.18 3.40 -18.36
CA ARG A 381 -0.16 4.41 -18.65
C ARG A 381 -0.85 5.69 -19.09
N PHE A 382 -0.74 6.75 -18.29
CA PHE A 382 -1.20 8.09 -18.62
C PHE A 382 -0.14 8.76 -19.50
N THR A 383 -0.59 9.33 -20.62
CA THR A 383 0.23 10.16 -21.51
C THR A 383 -0.57 11.38 -21.92
N GLY A 384 0.07 12.41 -22.49
CA GLY A 384 -0.63 13.62 -22.95
C GLY A 384 -1.85 13.37 -23.84
N ASP A 385 -1.86 12.26 -24.59
CA ASP A 385 -2.95 11.88 -25.51
C ASP A 385 -3.93 10.84 -24.94
N ARG A 386 -3.71 10.33 -23.71
CA ARG A 386 -4.45 9.17 -23.17
C ARG A 386 -5.00 9.41 -21.76
N LEU A 387 -6.04 10.23 -21.66
CA LEU A 387 -6.53 10.79 -20.39
C LEU A 387 -8.07 10.75 -20.29
N PRO A 388 -8.66 9.55 -20.26
CA PRO A 388 -9.05 9.11 -18.91
C PRO A 388 -8.82 7.62 -18.63
N PHE A 389 -8.54 7.30 -17.36
CA PHE A 389 -8.75 5.96 -16.81
C PHE A 389 -10.01 5.95 -15.94
N THR A 390 -10.88 4.96 -16.13
CA THR A 390 -12.08 4.79 -15.30
C THR A 390 -12.00 3.49 -14.52
N ALA A 391 -11.92 3.60 -13.19
CA ALA A 391 -12.13 2.50 -12.27
C ALA A 391 -13.63 2.34 -12.01
N GLN A 392 -14.23 1.34 -12.65
CA GLN A 392 -15.65 1.00 -12.47
C GLN A 392 -15.82 0.07 -11.27
N THR A 393 -16.63 0.49 -10.30
CA THR A 393 -16.95 -0.34 -9.13
C THR A 393 -18.02 -1.37 -9.47
N ARG A 394 -18.29 -2.33 -8.58
CA ARG A 394 -19.45 -3.24 -8.73
C ARG A 394 -20.76 -2.49 -8.93
N ALA A 395 -20.94 -1.35 -8.26
CA ALA A 395 -22.15 -0.55 -8.39
C ALA A 395 -22.26 0.17 -9.74
N GLY A 396 -21.13 0.36 -10.42
CA GLY A 396 -21.05 0.82 -11.79
C GLY A 396 -21.31 -0.27 -12.82
N LEU A 397 -21.47 -1.54 -12.41
CA LEU A 397 -21.78 -2.66 -13.30
C LEU A 397 -23.26 -3.04 -13.19
N ARG A 398 -23.76 -3.71 -14.24
CA ARG A 398 -25.08 -4.34 -14.29
C ARG A 398 -24.88 -5.77 -14.80
N PRO A 399 -25.07 -6.78 -13.93
CA PRO A 399 -24.84 -8.17 -14.30
C PRO A 399 -25.99 -8.70 -15.16
N TYR A 400 -25.63 -9.49 -16.17
CA TYR A 400 -26.56 -10.26 -16.99
C TYR A 400 -26.28 -11.74 -16.79
N THR A 401 -27.28 -12.48 -16.33
CA THR A 401 -27.21 -13.94 -16.16
C THR A 401 -27.43 -14.60 -17.51
N VAL A 402 -26.44 -15.35 -17.99
CA VAL A 402 -26.48 -16.13 -19.23
C VAL A 402 -26.50 -17.60 -18.86
N LYS A 403 -27.60 -18.29 -19.16
CA LYS A 403 -27.74 -19.74 -19.01
C LYS A 403 -27.69 -20.39 -20.39
N ILE A 404 -26.81 -21.36 -20.55
CA ILE A 404 -26.70 -22.16 -21.77
C ILE A 404 -26.87 -23.62 -21.41
N THR A 405 -27.81 -24.28 -22.07
CA THR A 405 -27.97 -25.73 -22.01
C THR A 405 -27.41 -26.32 -23.28
N THR A 406 -26.39 -27.18 -23.16
CA THR A 406 -25.85 -27.92 -24.31
C THR A 406 -26.86 -28.94 -24.83
N GLY A 407 -26.76 -29.26 -26.12
CA GLY A 407 -27.59 -30.28 -26.78
C GLY A 407 -26.98 -31.67 -26.68
N GLY A 408 -27.16 -32.48 -27.73
CA GLY A 408 -26.61 -33.82 -27.83
C GLY A 408 -25.11 -33.88 -28.12
N ASP A 409 -24.49 -32.74 -28.39
CA ASP A 409 -23.05 -32.57 -28.63
C ASP A 409 -22.49 -31.56 -27.61
N ASP A 410 -21.31 -31.84 -27.05
CA ASP A 410 -20.70 -31.06 -25.97
C ASP A 410 -19.88 -29.89 -26.51
N LEU A 411 -19.41 -29.03 -25.59
CA LEU A 411 -18.33 -28.09 -25.88
C LEU A 411 -17.06 -28.68 -25.26
N ARG A 412 -16.16 -29.22 -26.07
CA ARG A 412 -14.96 -29.96 -25.64
C ARG A 412 -13.89 -29.04 -25.03
N ASP A 413 -13.03 -29.65 -24.22
CA ASP A 413 -11.91 -29.00 -23.56
C ASP A 413 -10.94 -28.38 -24.60
N GLY A 414 -10.60 -27.10 -24.43
CA GLY A 414 -9.79 -26.34 -25.38
C GLY A 414 -10.59 -25.56 -26.45
N SER A 415 -11.88 -25.84 -26.64
CA SER A 415 -12.80 -24.99 -27.44
C SER A 415 -13.20 -23.74 -26.65
N GLN A 416 -13.40 -22.59 -27.30
CA GLN A 416 -13.91 -21.38 -26.63
C GLN A 416 -15.20 -20.87 -27.25
N ALA A 417 -16.16 -20.63 -26.36
CA ALA A 417 -17.41 -19.97 -26.66
C ALA A 417 -17.43 -18.57 -26.04
N PHE A 418 -18.09 -17.66 -26.73
CA PHE A 418 -18.23 -16.26 -26.36
C PHE A 418 -19.69 -15.85 -26.42
N PHE A 419 -20.06 -14.97 -25.51
CA PHE A 419 -21.35 -14.30 -25.45
C PHE A 419 -21.15 -12.81 -25.72
N ARG A 420 -21.95 -12.25 -26.62
CA ARG A 420 -21.84 -10.83 -26.98
C ARG A 420 -23.21 -10.15 -26.86
N LEU A 421 -23.22 -9.03 -26.14
CA LEU A 421 -24.36 -8.13 -26.03
C LEU A 421 -24.20 -6.99 -27.04
N ASN A 422 -25.23 -6.76 -27.86
CA ASN A 422 -25.27 -5.70 -28.85
C ASN A 422 -26.28 -4.64 -28.40
N TYR A 423 -25.86 -3.37 -28.33
CA TYR A 423 -26.64 -2.32 -27.69
C TYR A 423 -26.61 -0.96 -28.42
N ARG A 424 -27.68 -0.19 -28.29
CA ARG A 424 -27.96 1.04 -29.07
C ARG A 424 -27.13 2.27 -28.69
N ASN A 425 -26.14 2.15 -27.80
CA ASN A 425 -25.22 3.23 -27.44
C ASN A 425 -24.12 3.40 -28.50
N GLY A 426 -24.47 3.99 -29.65
CA GLY A 426 -23.59 4.10 -30.80
C GLY A 426 -23.38 2.78 -31.55
N ASN A 427 -24.36 1.86 -31.49
CA ASN A 427 -24.31 0.52 -32.10
C ASN A 427 -23.04 -0.28 -31.72
N LYS A 428 -22.73 -0.29 -30.43
CA LYS A 428 -21.59 -1.02 -29.89
C LYS A 428 -21.97 -2.43 -29.48
N SER A 429 -20.96 -3.27 -29.29
CA SER A 429 -21.10 -4.59 -28.72
C SER A 429 -20.00 -4.84 -27.69
N GLN A 430 -20.27 -5.73 -26.74
CA GLN A 430 -19.27 -6.21 -25.78
C GLN A 430 -19.36 -7.72 -25.69
N GLU A 431 -18.21 -8.37 -25.82
CA GLU A 431 -18.07 -9.82 -25.84
C GLU A 431 -17.41 -10.32 -24.55
N PHE A 432 -17.86 -11.47 -24.08
CA PHE A 432 -17.49 -12.11 -22.82
C PHE A 432 -17.17 -13.59 -23.07
N PRO A 433 -16.13 -14.14 -22.43
CA PRO A 433 -15.90 -15.59 -22.48
C PRO A 433 -17.01 -16.32 -21.73
N LEU A 434 -17.50 -17.42 -22.30
CA LEU A 434 -18.52 -18.25 -21.65
C LEU A 434 -17.90 -19.36 -20.81
N ASN A 435 -16.95 -20.09 -21.38
CA ASN A 435 -16.43 -21.32 -20.76
C ASN A 435 -14.96 -21.23 -20.32
N GLY A 436 -14.23 -20.19 -20.74
CA GLY A 436 -12.81 -20.02 -20.38
C GLY A 436 -11.95 -21.25 -20.74
N SER A 437 -12.25 -21.88 -21.89
CA SER A 437 -11.69 -23.15 -22.35
C SER A 437 -12.11 -24.42 -21.59
N THR A 438 -13.00 -24.32 -20.60
CA THR A 438 -13.49 -25.48 -19.83
C THR A 438 -14.54 -26.26 -20.63
N GLN A 439 -14.51 -27.59 -20.52
CA GLN A 439 -15.50 -28.48 -21.15
C GLN A 439 -16.90 -28.32 -20.54
N TRP A 440 -17.94 -28.33 -21.40
CA TRP A 440 -19.35 -28.42 -20.98
C TRP A 440 -20.01 -29.68 -21.58
N ASN A 441 -20.29 -30.67 -20.74
CA ASN A 441 -20.88 -31.96 -21.13
C ASN A 441 -22.22 -31.83 -21.86
N ASN A 442 -22.63 -32.88 -22.60
CA ASN A 442 -23.96 -33.02 -23.21
C ASN A 442 -25.09 -32.77 -22.21
N PHE A 443 -26.16 -32.13 -22.68
CA PHE A 443 -27.36 -31.84 -21.89
C PHE A 443 -27.12 -31.17 -20.53
N SER A 444 -25.99 -30.46 -20.38
CA SER A 444 -25.64 -29.74 -19.15
C SER A 444 -26.05 -28.29 -19.26
N THR A 445 -26.45 -27.68 -18.14
CA THR A 445 -26.76 -26.26 -18.08
C THR A 445 -25.69 -25.52 -17.30
N GLN A 446 -25.11 -24.51 -17.91
CA GLN A 446 -24.11 -23.64 -17.31
C GLN A 446 -24.66 -22.23 -17.13
N THR A 447 -24.27 -21.58 -16.04
CA THR A 447 -24.67 -20.21 -15.74
C THR A 447 -23.42 -19.35 -15.66
N VAL A 448 -23.38 -18.30 -16.48
CA VAL A 448 -22.29 -17.33 -16.57
C VAL A 448 -22.85 -15.94 -16.29
N VAL A 449 -22.07 -15.08 -15.65
CA VAL A 449 -22.42 -13.67 -15.45
C VAL A 449 -21.60 -12.81 -16.40
N ALA A 450 -22.28 -11.97 -17.17
CA ALA A 450 -21.68 -10.98 -18.05
C ALA A 450 -21.98 -9.57 -17.52
N ASP A 451 -20.95 -8.85 -17.09
CA ASP A 451 -21.09 -7.51 -16.51
C ASP A 451 -20.94 -6.42 -17.58
N LEU A 452 -22.01 -5.67 -17.85
CA LEU A 452 -21.92 -4.41 -18.61
C LEU A 452 -21.86 -3.21 -17.67
N GLY A 453 -21.48 -2.05 -18.20
CA GLY A 453 -21.62 -0.81 -17.46
C GLY A 453 -23.08 -0.50 -17.14
N ALA A 454 -23.34 0.01 -15.94
CA ALA A 454 -24.69 0.27 -15.43
C ALA A 454 -25.48 1.32 -16.23
N SER A 455 -24.78 2.13 -17.04
CA SER A 455 -25.39 3.04 -18.01
C SER A 455 -26.02 2.31 -19.22
N ILE A 456 -25.64 1.06 -19.48
CA ILE A 456 -26.24 0.22 -20.50
C ILE A 456 -27.44 -0.51 -19.89
N THR A 457 -28.63 0.03 -20.13
CA THR A 457 -29.86 -0.55 -19.59
C THR A 457 -30.32 -1.74 -20.43
N PRO A 458 -31.15 -2.63 -19.86
CA PRO A 458 -31.75 -3.75 -20.60
C PRO A 458 -32.40 -3.31 -21.90
N GLU A 459 -33.11 -2.18 -21.93
CA GLU A 459 -33.83 -1.62 -23.10
C GLU A 459 -32.89 -1.23 -24.24
N MET A 460 -31.63 -0.90 -23.94
CA MET A 460 -30.63 -0.59 -24.95
C MET A 460 -30.14 -1.83 -25.68
N ILE A 461 -30.26 -3.03 -25.09
CA ILE A 461 -29.87 -4.29 -25.71
C ILE A 461 -30.84 -4.63 -26.84
N PHE A 462 -30.35 -4.66 -28.07
CA PHE A 462 -31.15 -5.00 -29.24
C PHE A 462 -30.87 -6.40 -29.79
N GLY A 463 -29.77 -7.03 -29.37
CA GLY A 463 -29.47 -8.38 -29.82
C GLY A 463 -28.38 -9.07 -29.02
N ILE A 464 -28.42 -10.39 -29.08
CA ILE A 464 -27.54 -11.29 -28.36
C ILE A 464 -26.88 -12.21 -29.37
N THR A 465 -25.57 -12.39 -29.23
CA THR A 465 -24.77 -13.25 -30.08
C THR A 465 -24.08 -14.31 -29.23
N ILE A 466 -24.08 -15.56 -29.71
CA ILE A 466 -23.18 -16.61 -29.22
C ILE A 466 -22.22 -16.95 -30.36
N ARG A 467 -20.92 -16.98 -30.05
CA ARG A 467 -19.87 -17.27 -31.02
C ARG A 467 -18.98 -18.40 -30.51
N HIS A 468 -18.69 -19.35 -31.36
CA HIS A 468 -17.66 -20.38 -31.16
C HIS A 468 -16.47 -20.01 -32.04
N ASP A 469 -15.26 -19.93 -31.48
CA ASP A 469 -14.10 -19.47 -32.25
C ASP A 469 -13.63 -20.47 -33.31
N GLY A 470 -13.81 -21.76 -33.05
CA GLY A 470 -13.48 -22.80 -34.00
C GLY A 470 -12.01 -23.11 -34.13
N GLU A 471 -11.21 -22.76 -33.13
CA GLU A 471 -9.78 -23.03 -33.11
C GLU A 471 -9.50 -24.21 -32.18
N PRO A 472 -9.20 -25.42 -32.70
CA PRO A 472 -8.79 -26.53 -31.86
C PRO A 472 -7.46 -26.20 -31.21
N ARG A 473 -7.44 -26.15 -29.87
CA ARG A 473 -6.22 -25.85 -29.08
C ARG A 473 -5.46 -27.09 -28.65
N ARG A 474 -5.95 -28.28 -29.00
CA ARG A 474 -5.28 -29.56 -28.80
C ARG A 474 -5.02 -30.22 -30.15
N PHE A 475 -3.78 -30.62 -30.37
CA PHE A 475 -3.40 -31.49 -31.48
C PHE A 475 -3.40 -32.94 -30.97
N PRO A 476 -3.93 -33.93 -31.71
CA PRO A 476 -4.39 -33.89 -33.11
C PRO A 476 -5.90 -33.62 -33.31
N ASP A 477 -6.58 -32.97 -32.36
CA ASP A 477 -8.04 -32.83 -32.42
C ASP A 477 -8.51 -31.89 -33.55
N GLY A 478 -9.54 -32.31 -34.29
CA GLY A 478 -10.23 -31.47 -35.26
C GLY A 478 -11.24 -30.51 -34.63
N TYR A 479 -11.80 -29.60 -35.43
CA TYR A 479 -12.83 -28.64 -35.03
C TYR A 479 -13.94 -29.28 -34.21
N ASP A 480 -14.38 -28.59 -33.16
CA ASP A 480 -15.45 -29.06 -32.28
C ASP A 480 -16.85 -28.60 -32.68
N ASN A 481 -17.72 -29.55 -33.02
CA ASN A 481 -19.13 -29.27 -33.25
C ASN A 481 -19.84 -29.23 -31.90
N TRP A 482 -20.60 -28.17 -31.66
CA TRP A 482 -21.26 -27.96 -30.37
C TRP A 482 -22.72 -27.62 -30.58
N ASP A 483 -23.60 -28.34 -29.89
CA ASP A 483 -25.03 -28.06 -29.91
C ASP A 483 -25.45 -27.24 -28.69
N ILE A 484 -26.32 -26.27 -28.93
CA ILE A 484 -27.05 -25.62 -27.86
C ILE A 484 -28.51 -26.08 -27.93
N GLY A 485 -29.03 -26.60 -26.82
CA GLY A 485 -30.44 -26.92 -26.63
C GLY A 485 -31.27 -25.76 -26.11
N ARG A 486 -30.68 -24.86 -25.29
CA ARG A 486 -31.34 -23.64 -24.79
C ARG A 486 -30.35 -22.52 -24.51
N VAL A 487 -30.77 -21.29 -24.77
CA VAL A 487 -30.11 -20.06 -24.28
C VAL A 487 -31.15 -19.23 -23.53
N GLN A 488 -30.84 -18.83 -22.31
CA GLN A 488 -31.61 -17.87 -21.55
C GLN A 488 -30.70 -16.73 -21.06
N VAL A 489 -31.10 -15.48 -21.27
CA VAL A 489 -30.38 -14.29 -20.82
C VAL A 489 -31.34 -13.43 -20.02
N MET A 490 -30.94 -13.07 -18.81
CA MET A 490 -31.74 -12.26 -17.88
C MET A 490 -30.89 -11.15 -17.28
N ASP A 491 -31.48 -10.00 -16.99
CA ASP A 491 -30.83 -9.01 -16.14
C ASP A 491 -30.93 -9.38 -14.65
N GLU A 492 -30.25 -8.61 -13.79
CA GLU A 492 -30.28 -8.79 -12.33
C GLU A 492 -31.70 -8.71 -11.73
N GLY A 493 -32.58 -7.92 -12.34
CA GLY A 493 -33.97 -7.76 -11.91
C GLY A 493 -34.90 -8.90 -12.34
N GLY A 494 -34.39 -9.90 -13.08
CA GLY A 494 -35.16 -11.03 -13.60
C GLY A 494 -35.85 -10.75 -14.94
N THR A 495 -35.60 -9.60 -15.57
CA THR A 495 -36.09 -9.29 -16.92
C THR A 495 -35.44 -10.23 -17.93
N VAL A 496 -36.25 -11.05 -18.60
CA VAL A 496 -35.79 -11.95 -19.65
C VAL A 496 -35.49 -11.15 -20.93
N LEU A 497 -34.25 -11.18 -21.37
CA LEU A 497 -33.79 -10.57 -22.62
C LEU A 497 -33.86 -11.54 -23.80
N LEU A 498 -33.63 -12.82 -23.56
CA LEU A 498 -33.72 -13.89 -24.53
C LEU A 498 -34.07 -15.18 -23.80
N ASP A 499 -34.99 -15.95 -24.34
CA ASP A 499 -35.23 -17.34 -23.93
C ASP A 499 -35.62 -18.12 -25.18
N LYS A 500 -34.70 -18.98 -25.64
CA LYS A 500 -34.86 -19.78 -26.85
C LYS A 500 -34.43 -21.20 -26.54
N SER A 501 -35.20 -22.17 -27.02
CA SER A 501 -34.91 -23.60 -26.86
C SER A 501 -35.24 -24.35 -28.15
N GLY A 502 -34.59 -25.51 -28.35
CA GLY A 502 -34.81 -26.41 -29.47
C GLY A 502 -34.03 -27.71 -29.31
N THR A 503 -34.14 -28.60 -30.31
CA THR A 503 -33.53 -29.94 -30.26
C THR A 503 -32.75 -30.27 -31.54
N PRO A 504 -31.54 -29.71 -31.75
CA PRO A 504 -30.93 -28.60 -31.02
C PRO A 504 -31.50 -27.24 -31.47
N LEU A 505 -31.37 -26.20 -30.64
CA LEU A 505 -31.69 -24.82 -31.01
C LEU A 505 -30.76 -24.31 -32.10
N ILE A 506 -29.46 -24.59 -31.95
CA ILE A 506 -28.43 -24.28 -32.95
C ILE A 506 -27.30 -25.30 -32.83
N ARG A 507 -26.73 -25.65 -33.98
CA ARG A 507 -25.53 -26.49 -34.09
C ARG A 507 -24.37 -25.66 -34.63
N PHE A 508 -23.36 -25.44 -33.81
CA PHE A 508 -22.12 -24.81 -34.22
C PHE A 508 -21.24 -25.83 -34.93
N THR A 509 -20.71 -25.45 -36.08
CA THR A 509 -19.86 -26.28 -36.94
C THR A 509 -18.72 -25.46 -37.51
N GLY A 510 -17.75 -26.10 -38.16
CA GLY A 510 -16.65 -25.40 -38.84
C GLY A 510 -17.10 -24.25 -39.76
N ALA A 511 -18.30 -24.38 -40.32
CA ALA A 511 -18.95 -23.38 -41.17
C ALA A 511 -19.89 -22.44 -40.39
N GLN A 512 -20.59 -22.93 -39.37
CA GLN A 512 -21.52 -22.16 -38.54
C GLN A 512 -20.87 -21.82 -37.19
N ARG A 513 -20.24 -20.64 -37.09
CA ARG A 513 -19.46 -20.23 -35.91
C ARG A 513 -20.11 -19.17 -35.04
N GLU A 514 -21.20 -18.56 -35.50
CA GLU A 514 -21.88 -17.49 -34.78
C GLU A 514 -23.38 -17.60 -34.95
N GLN A 515 -24.14 -17.29 -33.90
CA GLN A 515 -25.59 -17.18 -33.94
C GLN A 515 -26.02 -15.88 -33.28
N PHE A 516 -26.75 -15.06 -34.03
CA PHE A 516 -27.35 -13.81 -33.56
C PHE A 516 -28.86 -14.00 -33.36
N TRP A 517 -29.37 -13.51 -32.24
CA TRP A 517 -30.79 -13.33 -32.00
C TRP A 517 -31.09 -11.86 -31.79
N ARG A 518 -32.01 -11.33 -32.58
CA ARG A 518 -32.61 -10.02 -32.33
C ARG A 518 -33.58 -10.13 -31.16
N ARG A 519 -33.48 -9.21 -30.21
CA ARG A 519 -34.42 -9.07 -29.10
C ARG A 519 -35.76 -8.53 -29.59
#